data_AF-A0A0A9GVZ8-F1
#
_entry.id   AF-A0A0A9GVZ8-F1
#
_cell.length_a   1.000
_cell.length_b   1.000
_cell.length_c   1.000
_cell.angle_alpha   90.00
_cell.angle_beta   90.00
_cell.angle_gamma   90.00
#
_symmetry.space_group_name_H-M   'P 1'
#
loop_
_entity.id
_entity.type
_entity.pdbx_description
1 polymer ?
#
loop_
_entity_poly.entity_id
_entity_poly.type
_entity_poly.pdbx_seq_one_letter_code
_entity_poly.pdbx_strand_id
1 'polypeptide(L)'
;MKLCVWALGDDGVWAMKHSIDLRKLFDGRWDYRAEIKYNVIGIHPDCNIVYFVQGEDHTLISYAMDRGEICVIRDLSCANYPPYLPYVPLFSVSLPS
;
A
#
# COMPACT_ATOMS: atom_id res chain seq x y z
N MET A 1 5.83 -12.88 -4.66
CA MET A 1 6.39 -11.52 -4.61
C MET A 1 6.11 -11.00 -3.22
N LYS A 2 7.08 -10.36 -2.57
CA LYS A 2 6.95 -9.96 -1.16
C LYS A 2 7.01 -8.44 -1.06
N LEU A 3 6.07 -7.83 -0.35
CA LEU A 3 6.12 -6.43 0.04
C LEU A 3 6.57 -6.36 1.50
N CYS A 4 7.71 -5.73 1.74
CA CYS A 4 8.23 -5.51 3.08
C CYS A 4 8.06 -4.04 3.45
N VAL A 5 7.40 -3.78 4.58
CA VAL A 5 7.27 -2.43 5.14
C VAL A 5 8.26 -2.30 6.27
N TRP A 6 9.07 -1.25 6.21
CA TRP A 6 10.09 -0.94 7.18
C TRP A 6 9.77 0.39 7.85
N ALA A 7 10.05 0.48 9.14
CA ALA A 7 9.93 1.71 9.92
C ALA A 7 11.31 2.09 10.45
N LEU A 8 11.62 3.38 10.41
CA LEU A 8 12.83 3.94 11.01
C LEU A 8 12.52 4.25 12.47
N GLY A 9 13.27 3.62 13.38
CA GLY A 9 13.17 3.89 14.82
C GLY A 9 13.82 5.22 15.21
N ASP A 10 13.52 5.69 16.41
CA ASP A 10 14.10 6.91 16.99
C ASP A 10 15.62 6.78 17.24
N ASP A 11 16.12 5.55 17.32
CA ASP A 11 17.54 5.20 17.36
C ASP A 11 18.22 5.26 15.97
N GLY A 12 17.48 5.62 14.92
CA GLY A 12 17.97 5.67 13.54
C GLY A 12 18.12 4.29 12.90
N VAL A 13 17.59 3.23 13.51
CA VAL A 13 17.70 1.86 12.99
C VAL A 13 16.43 1.48 12.25
N TRP A 14 16.59 0.93 11.04
CA TRP A 14 15.48 0.38 10.27
C TRP A 14 15.04 -0.97 10.83
N ALA A 15 13.78 -1.08 11.21
CA ALA A 15 13.14 -2.33 11.63
C ALA A 15 12.06 -2.75 10.64
N MET A 16 12.00 -4.05 10.33
CA MET A 16 10.92 -4.58 9.50
C MET A 16 9.63 -4.62 10.32
N LYS A 17 8.61 -3.88 9.88
CA LYS A 17 7.30 -3.83 10.55
C LYS A 17 6.36 -4.91 10.02
N HIS A 18 6.30 -5.08 8.70
CA HIS A 18 5.44 -6.08 8.07
C HIS A 18 6.12 -6.74 6.87
N SER A 19 5.73 -7.99 6.61
CA SER A 19 6.18 -8.75 5.44
C SER A 19 4.99 -9.48 4.82
N ILE A 20 4.56 -8.99 3.66
CA ILE A 20 3.32 -9.40 3.01
C ILE A 20 3.67 -10.25 1.80
N ASP A 21 3.15 -11.47 1.74
CA ASP A 21 3.22 -12.27 0.52
C ASP A 21 2.06 -11.90 -0.41
N LEU A 22 2.35 -11.08 -1.41
CA LEU A 22 1.34 -10.61 -2.36
C LEU A 22 0.69 -11.77 -3.15
N ARG A 23 1.33 -12.94 -3.24
CA ARG A 23 0.71 -14.11 -3.89
C ARG A 23 -0.41 -14.70 -3.06
N LYS A 24 -0.23 -14.74 -1.73
CA LYS A 24 -1.24 -15.21 -0.79
C LYS A 24 -2.38 -14.22 -0.66
N LEU A 25 -2.04 -12.94 -0.71
CA LEU A 25 -3.00 -11.86 -0.58
C LEU A 25 -4.13 -11.96 -1.61
N PHE A 26 -3.80 -12.23 -2.86
CA PHE A 26 -4.78 -12.29 -3.94
C PHE A 26 -5.33 -13.70 -4.20
N ASP A 27 -5.18 -14.65 -3.26
CA ASP A 27 -5.74 -16.01 -3.36
C ASP A 27 -5.47 -16.70 -4.73
N GLY A 28 -4.27 -16.50 -5.29
CA GLY A 28 -3.93 -17.09 -6.59
C GLY A 28 -4.61 -16.45 -7.81
N ARG A 29 -5.37 -15.35 -7.65
CA ARG A 29 -5.69 -14.40 -8.75
C ARG A 29 -4.47 -13.61 -9.24
N TRP A 30 -3.29 -14.03 -8.83
CA TRP A 30 -2.04 -13.68 -9.46
C TRP A 30 -1.96 -14.41 -10.80
N ASP A 31 -2.56 -13.84 -11.84
CA ASP A 31 -2.20 -14.25 -13.19
C ASP A 31 -0.81 -13.72 -13.48
N TYR A 32 0.15 -14.62 -13.69
CA TYR A 32 1.52 -14.26 -14.05
C TYR A 32 1.63 -13.92 -15.55
N ARG A 33 0.58 -14.20 -16.33
CA ARG A 33 0.48 -13.91 -17.76
C ARG A 33 -0.15 -12.56 -18.03
N ALA A 34 -1.11 -12.15 -17.20
CA ALA A 34 -1.50 -10.75 -17.12
C ALA A 34 -0.41 -10.04 -16.31
N GLU A 35 0.26 -9.04 -16.86
CA GLU A 35 1.11 -8.15 -16.09
C GLU A 35 0.22 -7.37 -15.10
N ILE A 36 -0.29 -8.01 -14.04
CA ILE A 36 -1.11 -7.30 -13.06
C ILE A 36 -0.15 -6.34 -12.36
N LYS A 37 -0.15 -5.10 -12.84
CA LYS A 37 0.64 -4.00 -12.32
C LYS A 37 -0.02 -3.59 -11.02
N TYR A 38 0.73 -3.72 -9.93
CA TYR A 38 0.35 -3.21 -8.62
C TYR A 38 1.26 -2.04 -8.30
N ASN A 39 0.67 -0.85 -8.17
CA ASN A 39 1.40 0.32 -7.72
C ASN A 39 1.00 0.62 -6.28
N VAL A 40 1.98 0.66 -5.38
CA VAL A 40 1.79 1.20 -4.04
C VAL A 40 1.67 2.72 -4.17
N ILE A 41 0.58 3.29 -3.70
CA ILE A 41 0.30 4.73 -3.84
C ILE A 41 0.35 5.48 -2.51
N GLY A 42 0.36 4.76 -1.40
CA GLY A 42 0.47 5.37 -0.07
C GLY A 42 0.47 4.34 1.05
N ILE A 43 0.97 4.78 2.20
CA ILE A 43 0.95 4.03 3.45
C ILE A 43 0.41 4.97 4.53
N HIS A 44 -0.60 4.53 5.27
CA HIS A 44 -1.07 5.21 6.46
C HIS A 44 -0.31 4.64 7.67
N PRO A 45 0.66 5.37 8.24
CA PRO A 45 1.53 4.84 9.29
C PRO A 45 0.76 4.49 10.58
N ASP A 46 -0.26 5.29 10.95
CA ASP A 46 -1.00 5.09 12.21
C ASP A 46 -2.04 3.96 12.12
N CYS A 47 -2.72 3.83 10.98
CA CYS A 47 -3.75 2.81 10.77
C CYS A 47 -3.19 1.48 10.25
N ASN A 48 -1.87 1.40 10.00
CA ASN A 48 -1.23 0.24 9.38
C ASN A 48 -1.90 -0.19 8.06
N ILE A 49 -2.26 0.77 7.21
CA ILE A 49 -2.92 0.52 5.93
C ILE A 49 -1.96 0.81 4.78
N VAL A 50 -1.91 -0.09 3.79
CA VAL A 50 -1.24 0.17 2.51
C VAL A 50 -2.30 0.32 1.42
N TYR A 51 -2.16 1.35 0.58
CA TYR A 51 -3.03 1.58 -0.56
C TYR A 51 -2.34 1.16 -1.85
N PHE A 52 -3.07 0.42 -2.67
CA PHE A 52 -2.62 -0.08 -3.97
C PHE A 52 -3.59 0.30 -5.07
N VAL A 53 -3.06 0.42 -6.28
CA VAL A 53 -3.84 0.40 -7.51
C VAL A 53 -3.49 -0.87 -8.26
N GLN A 54 -4.51 -1.66 -8.61
CA GLN A 54 -4.39 -2.92 -9.32
C GLN A 54 -4.92 -2.77 -10.75
N GLY A 55 -4.21 -3.39 -11.71
CA GLY A 55 -4.73 -3.65 -13.06
C GLY A 55 -4.83 -2.44 -13.99
N GLU A 56 -5.37 -2.68 -15.18
CA GLU A 56 -5.66 -1.64 -16.20
C GLU A 56 -6.93 -0.84 -15.88
N ASP A 57 -7.82 -1.43 -15.08
CA ASP A 57 -9.02 -0.81 -14.52
C ASP A 57 -8.70 0.20 -13.39
N HIS A 58 -7.46 0.20 -12.89
CA HIS A 58 -7.01 1.05 -11.80
C HIS A 58 -7.84 0.87 -10.53
N THR A 59 -8.17 -0.37 -10.17
CA THR A 59 -8.92 -0.64 -8.94
C THR A 59 -8.12 -0.22 -7.70
N LEU A 60 -8.69 0.69 -6.90
CA LEU A 60 -8.15 1.16 -5.64
C LEU A 60 -8.47 0.18 -4.51
N ILE A 61 -7.41 -0.25 -3.83
CA ILE A 61 -7.45 -1.27 -2.81
C ILE A 61 -6.74 -0.75 -1.56
N SER A 62 -7.34 -0.97 -0.39
CA SER A 62 -6.64 -0.85 0.89
C SER A 62 -6.34 -2.23 1.47
N TYR A 63 -5.21 -2.33 2.14
CA TYR A 63 -4.78 -3.52 2.84
C TYR A 63 -4.49 -3.17 4.29
N ALA A 64 -5.26 -3.75 5.22
CA ALA A 64 -5.03 -3.61 6.64
C ALA A 64 -3.96 -4.61 7.09
N MET A 65 -2.73 -4.13 7.35
CA MET A 65 -1.58 -4.98 7.66
C MET A 65 -1.76 -5.77 8.97
N ASP A 66 -2.49 -5.22 9.94
CA ASP A 66 -2.73 -5.86 11.23
C ASP A 66 -3.64 -7.09 11.13
N ARG A 67 -4.61 -7.04 10.21
CA ARG A 67 -5.60 -8.11 10.00
C ARG A 67 -5.22 -9.04 8.85
N GLY A 68 -4.34 -8.59 7.97
CA GLY A 68 -4.03 -9.30 6.73
C GLY A 68 -5.17 -9.26 5.72
N GLU A 69 -6.04 -8.25 5.79
CA GLU A 69 -7.29 -8.18 5.03
C GLU A 69 -7.22 -7.14 3.93
N ILE A 70 -7.84 -7.46 2.80
CA ILE A 70 -8.04 -6.55 1.67
C ILE A 70 -9.42 -5.94 1.73
N CYS A 71 -9.51 -4.64 1.44
CA CYS A 71 -10.76 -3.97 1.14
C CYS A 71 -10.66 -3.29 -0.24
N VAL A 72 -11.59 -3.61 -1.13
CA VAL A 72 -11.72 -2.93 -2.42
C VAL A 72 -12.52 -1.65 -2.18
N ILE A 73 -11.92 -0.51 -2.45
CA ILE A 73 -12.53 0.80 -2.19
C ILE A 73 -13.34 1.25 -3.40
N ARG A 74 -12.74 1.23 -4.59
CA ARG A 74 -13.37 1.72 -5.82
C ARG A 74 -12.62 1.27 -7.08
N ASP A 75 -13.36 0.98 -8.15
CA ASP A 75 -12.83 0.93 -9.52
C ASP A 75 -12.69 2.36 -10.05
N LEU A 76 -11.45 2.81 -10.31
CA LEU A 76 -11.18 4.18 -10.73
C LEU A 76 -11.37 4.40 -12.25
N SER A 77 -11.78 3.38 -13.01
CA SER A 77 -12.11 3.37 -14.44
C SER A 77 -11.27 4.33 -15.30
N CYS A 78 -10.23 3.79 -15.93
CA CYS A 78 -9.46 4.34 -17.06
C CYS A 78 -9.59 5.87 -17.30
N ALA A 79 -9.04 6.68 -16.39
CA ALA A 79 -8.71 8.06 -16.67
C ALA A 79 -7.20 8.16 -16.84
N ASN A 80 -6.74 8.72 -17.97
CA ASN A 80 -5.33 8.84 -18.40
C ASN A 80 -4.44 9.73 -17.49
N TYR A 81 -4.85 9.96 -16.23
CA TYR A 81 -4.15 10.70 -15.20
C TYR A 81 -4.27 9.92 -13.89
N PRO A 82 -3.25 9.88 -13.00
CA PRO A 82 -3.44 9.26 -11.69
C PRO A 82 -4.59 9.99 -10.98
N PRO A 83 -5.76 9.35 -10.76
CA PRO A 83 -6.90 10.02 -10.16
C PRO A 83 -6.76 10.13 -8.63
N TYR A 84 -5.54 9.95 -8.13
CA TYR A 84 -5.20 9.89 -6.72
C TYR A 84 -3.97 10.75 -6.44
N LEU A 85 -4.01 11.46 -5.31
CA LEU A 85 -2.84 12.09 -4.73
C LEU A 85 -2.26 11.12 -3.70
N PRO A 86 -0.95 10.81 -3.73
CA PRO A 86 -0.31 10.04 -2.67
C PRO A 86 -0.61 10.70 -1.32
N TYR A 87 -1.03 9.91 -0.34
CA TYR A 87 -1.10 10.42 1.02
C TYR A 87 0.31 10.79 1.47
N VAL A 88 0.54 12.08 1.71
CA VAL A 88 1.76 12.58 2.33
C VAL A 88 1.40 12.83 3.80
N PRO A 89 1.89 11.99 4.74
CA PRO A 89 1.70 12.26 6.15
C PRO A 89 2.28 13.64 6.46
N LEU A 90 1.45 14.53 7.01
CA LEU A 90 1.94 15.79 7.53
C LEU A 90 2.74 15.45 8.79
N PHE A 91 4.06 15.36 8.65
CA PHE A 91 4.95 15.33 9.80
C PHE A 91 4.90 16.73 10.44
N SER A 92 3.97 16.94 11.36
CA SER A 92 4.01 18.10 12.24
C SER A 92 5.26 17.96 13.11
N VAL A 93 6.34 18.58 12.66
CA VAL A 93 7.54 18.75 13.47
C VAL A 93 7.10 19.51 14.72
N SER A 94 7.09 18.82 15.86
CA SER A 94 6.93 19.51 17.14
C SER A 94 8.19 20.35 17.30
N LEU A 95 8.06 21.68 17.19
CA LEU A 95 9.16 22.58 17.49
C LEU A 95 9.57 22.33 18.94
N PRO A 96 10.86 22.13 19.25
CA PRO A 96 11.30 22.01 20.62
C PRO A 96 10.90 23.29 21.37
N SER A 97 10.16 23.12 22.47
CA SER A 97 9.78 24.15 23.44
C SER A 97 10.98 24.62 24.25
#